data_AF-H0EWX9-F1
#
_entry.id   AF-H0EWX9-F1
#
_cell.length_a   1.000
_cell.length_b   1.000
_cell.length_c   1.000
_cell.angle_alpha   90.00
_cell.angle_beta   90.00
_cell.angle_gamma   90.00
#
_symmetry.space_group_name_H-M   'P 1'
#
loop_
_entity.id
_entity.type
_entity.pdbx_description
1 polymer ?
#
loop_
_entity_poly.entity_id
_entity_poly.type
_entity_poly.pdbx_seq_one_letter_code
_entity_poly.pdbx_strand_id
1 'polypeptide(L)'
;MSDKSLEELVKILLDRDIPFDRDELRSAFKAPESRKAIQEWMQEYLTPETLLTKEEADLYAALTKSGDVERLSSQDLSGVQALNESEIEDAIEELKRSTAAIEKQTESIRLQQNAMRSLVKNEQRAREARASSTAAQHRKWSEESAQVSKAIEELSQNLRYQISDLEQHMKVSETTAKQTVETILTADDKLLASLQKLAADLDPINTEDIETMSRIKELSARLIKHTVEGIRTRLDRIYLEALQSSNITADDNNQENQDLQDELESLYSEILPVAQMSAEQQFLQPALRTMAASSGKSQERAVKAVEYPTKPAPPKPVPTTMP
;
A
#
# COMPACT_ATOMS: atom_id res chain seq x y z
N MET A 1 30.80 -68.27 -113.11
CA MET A 1 31.34 -66.89 -113.01
C MET A 1 30.70 -65.91 -113.98
N SER A 2 30.12 -66.36 -115.10
CA SER A 2 29.42 -65.51 -116.10
C SER A 2 28.07 -64.97 -115.63
N ASP A 3 27.25 -65.82 -115.02
CA ASP A 3 25.89 -65.42 -114.63
C ASP A 3 25.88 -64.47 -113.43
N LYS A 4 26.85 -64.56 -112.52
CA LYS A 4 26.88 -63.71 -111.33
C LYS A 4 27.05 -62.23 -111.64
N SER A 5 27.94 -61.88 -112.59
CA SER A 5 28.13 -60.49 -113.01
C SER A 5 26.94 -59.95 -113.82
N LEU A 6 26.28 -60.81 -114.60
CA LEU A 6 25.05 -60.44 -115.31
C LEU A 6 23.89 -60.21 -114.32
N GLU A 7 23.74 -61.06 -113.30
CA GLU A 7 22.73 -60.91 -112.25
C GLU A 7 22.97 -59.65 -111.39
N GLU A 8 24.23 -59.31 -111.12
CA GLU A 8 24.60 -58.10 -110.38
C GLU A 8 24.29 -56.83 -111.20
N LEU A 9 24.61 -56.81 -112.49
CA LEU A 9 24.23 -55.72 -113.41
C LEU A 9 22.71 -55.54 -113.48
N VAL A 10 21.98 -56.63 -113.65
CA VAL A 10 20.52 -56.62 -113.75
C VAL A 10 19.88 -56.14 -112.45
N LYS A 11 20.43 -56.51 -111.28
CA LYS A 11 19.96 -55.99 -109.98
C LYS A 11 20.20 -54.49 -109.84
N ILE A 12 21.38 -54.01 -110.19
CA ILE A 12 21.71 -52.58 -110.10
C ILE A 12 20.84 -51.74 -111.06
N LEU A 13 20.57 -52.26 -112.27
CA LEU A 13 19.69 -51.59 -113.24
C LEU A 13 18.21 -51.59 -112.80
N LEU A 14 17.74 -52.69 -112.19
CA LEU A 14 16.39 -52.78 -111.63
C LEU A 14 16.19 -51.89 -110.41
N ASP A 15 17.16 -51.83 -109.50
CA ASP A 15 17.07 -51.01 -108.30
C ASP A 15 16.98 -49.51 -108.63
N ARG A 16 17.38 -49.11 -109.84
CA ARG A 16 17.44 -47.73 -110.33
C ARG A 16 16.41 -47.39 -111.41
N ASP A 17 15.46 -48.29 -111.70
CA ASP A 17 14.39 -48.11 -112.69
C ASP A 17 14.89 -47.67 -114.09
N ILE A 18 16.07 -48.16 -114.50
CA ILE A 18 16.58 -47.92 -115.85
C ILE A 18 15.93 -48.94 -116.79
N PRO A 19 15.26 -48.55 -117.89
CA PRO A 19 14.66 -49.50 -118.83
C PRO A 19 15.76 -50.22 -119.61
N PHE A 20 15.78 -51.56 -119.56
CA PHE A 20 16.72 -52.37 -120.33
C PHE A 20 16.05 -53.58 -120.98
N ASP A 21 16.52 -53.94 -122.18
CA ASP A 21 16.13 -55.18 -122.84
C ASP A 21 17.01 -56.34 -122.35
N ARG A 22 16.36 -57.31 -121.69
CA ARG A 22 17.02 -58.49 -121.10
C ARG A 22 17.59 -59.41 -122.17
N ASP A 23 16.99 -59.44 -123.35
CA ASP A 23 17.39 -60.36 -124.41
C ASP A 23 18.63 -59.83 -125.15
N GLU A 24 18.72 -58.51 -125.33
CA GLU A 24 19.91 -57.84 -125.88
C GLU A 24 21.11 -57.96 -124.96
N LEU A 25 20.95 -57.71 -123.64
CA LEU A 25 22.03 -57.86 -122.67
C LEU A 25 22.54 -59.30 -122.57
N ARG A 26 21.62 -60.28 -122.64
CA ARG A 26 21.99 -61.70 -122.65
C ARG A 26 22.70 -62.12 -123.93
N SER A 27 22.38 -61.49 -125.06
CA SER A 27 23.08 -61.70 -126.34
C SER A 27 24.47 -61.06 -126.33
N ALA A 28 24.61 -59.85 -125.77
CA ALA A 28 25.87 -59.13 -125.62
C ALA A 28 26.85 -59.84 -124.68
N PHE A 29 26.35 -60.52 -123.64
CA PHE A 29 27.19 -61.32 -122.72
C PHE A 29 27.64 -62.67 -123.30
N LYS A 30 27.03 -63.15 -124.40
CA LYS A 30 27.46 -64.37 -125.09
C LYS A 30 28.66 -64.14 -126.00
N ALA A 31 28.87 -62.91 -126.49
CA ALA A 31 30.07 -62.54 -127.22
C ALA A 31 31.24 -62.27 -126.24
N PRO A 32 32.38 -62.97 -126.37
CA PRO A 32 33.46 -62.93 -125.38
C PRO A 32 34.24 -61.61 -125.33
N GLU A 33 34.26 -60.84 -126.42
CA GLU A 33 34.91 -59.51 -126.46
C GLU A 33 34.07 -58.43 -125.77
N SER A 34 32.77 -58.36 -126.08
CA SER A 34 31.82 -57.44 -125.44
C SER A 34 31.66 -57.73 -123.95
N ARG A 35 31.80 -58.99 -123.53
CA ARG A 35 31.73 -59.36 -122.12
C ARG A 35 32.85 -58.76 -121.28
N LYS A 36 34.10 -58.72 -121.78
CA LYS A 36 35.22 -58.12 -121.04
C LYS A 36 35.04 -56.61 -120.94
N ALA A 37 34.66 -55.95 -122.03
CA ALA A 37 34.37 -54.53 -122.04
C ALA A 37 33.23 -54.14 -121.07
N ILE A 38 32.15 -54.94 -121.01
CA ILE A 38 31.05 -54.70 -120.07
C ILE A 38 31.50 -54.90 -118.62
N GLN A 39 32.37 -55.89 -118.34
CA GLN A 39 32.87 -56.14 -117.00
C GLN A 39 33.83 -55.02 -116.52
N GLU A 40 34.69 -54.52 -117.42
CA GLU A 40 35.56 -53.36 -117.13
C GLU A 40 34.72 -52.10 -116.90
N TRP A 41 33.70 -51.86 -117.74
CA TRP A 41 32.74 -50.77 -117.55
C TRP A 41 31.97 -50.87 -116.22
N MET A 42 31.56 -52.08 -115.82
CA MET A 42 30.91 -52.31 -114.53
C MET A 42 31.85 -52.00 -113.35
N GLN A 43 33.12 -52.36 -113.43
CA GLN A 43 34.08 -52.03 -112.37
C GLN A 43 34.40 -50.53 -112.33
N GLU A 44 34.43 -49.86 -113.47
CA GLU A 44 34.74 -48.43 -113.53
C GLU A 44 33.56 -47.56 -113.07
N TYR A 45 32.32 -47.91 -113.44
CA TYR A 45 31.17 -47.03 -113.24
C TYR A 45 30.11 -47.54 -112.24
N LEU A 46 30.09 -48.84 -111.90
CA LEU A 46 29.11 -49.45 -110.98
C LEU A 46 29.76 -49.90 -109.65
N THR A 47 30.70 -49.13 -109.13
CA THR A 47 31.32 -49.36 -107.81
C THR A 47 30.51 -48.63 -106.71
N PRO A 48 30.40 -49.14 -105.47
CA PRO A 48 29.58 -48.50 -104.41
C PRO A 48 29.89 -47.01 -104.17
N GLU A 49 31.13 -46.61 -104.40
CA GLU A 49 31.62 -45.22 -104.29
C GLU A 49 31.07 -44.29 -105.41
N THR A 50 30.68 -44.83 -106.56
CA THR A 50 30.14 -44.07 -107.70
C THR A 50 28.61 -44.16 -107.80
N LEU A 51 27.98 -44.93 -106.91
CA LEU A 51 26.55 -45.17 -106.92
C LEU A 51 25.83 -44.32 -105.86
N LEU A 52 25.23 -43.21 -106.28
CA LEU A 52 24.30 -42.45 -105.44
C LEU A 52 23.14 -43.32 -104.92
N THR A 53 22.82 -43.22 -103.63
CA THR A 53 21.63 -43.86 -103.04
C THR A 53 20.34 -43.15 -103.49
N LYS A 54 19.18 -43.81 -103.33
CA LYS A 54 17.88 -43.25 -103.79
C LYS A 54 17.57 -41.90 -103.16
N GLU A 55 17.85 -41.75 -101.87
CA GLU A 55 17.63 -40.50 -101.13
C GLU A 55 18.55 -39.38 -101.62
N GLU A 56 19.81 -39.70 -101.91
CA GLU A 56 20.77 -38.75 -102.47
C GLU A 56 20.41 -38.35 -103.92
N ALA A 57 19.86 -39.29 -104.71
CA ALA A 57 19.38 -39.00 -106.06
C ALA A 57 18.16 -38.08 -106.05
N ASP A 58 17.22 -38.29 -105.13
CA ASP A 58 16.06 -37.43 -104.93
C ASP A 58 16.48 -36.03 -104.44
N LEU A 59 17.45 -35.96 -103.52
CA LEU A 59 18.05 -34.70 -103.06
C LEU A 59 18.77 -33.97 -104.19
N TYR A 60 19.59 -34.66 -104.99
CA TYR A 60 20.28 -34.07 -106.13
C TYR A 60 19.30 -33.57 -107.19
N ALA A 61 18.22 -34.32 -107.46
CA ALA A 61 17.18 -33.89 -108.38
C ALA A 61 16.39 -32.68 -107.85
N ALA A 62 16.11 -32.62 -106.55
CA ALA A 62 15.50 -31.45 -105.91
C ALA A 62 16.41 -30.22 -105.98
N LEU A 63 17.70 -30.41 -105.73
CA LEU A 63 18.73 -29.36 -105.75
C LEU A 63 19.01 -28.86 -107.18
N THR A 64 18.91 -29.74 -108.17
CA THR A 64 19.01 -29.38 -109.60
C THR A 64 17.79 -28.57 -110.04
N LYS A 65 16.59 -28.93 -109.55
CA LYS A 65 15.36 -28.15 -109.79
C LYS A 65 15.38 -26.78 -109.11
N SER A 66 16.05 -26.65 -107.96
CA SER A 66 16.20 -25.36 -107.28
C SER A 66 17.33 -24.48 -107.84
N GLY A 67 18.19 -25.03 -108.69
CA GLY A 67 19.35 -24.32 -109.27
C GLY A 67 20.51 -24.13 -108.28
N ASP A 68 20.45 -24.75 -107.10
CA ASP A 68 21.47 -24.60 -106.06
C ASP A 68 22.69 -25.50 -106.30
N VAL A 69 22.57 -26.54 -107.13
CA VAL A 69 23.72 -27.39 -107.52
C VAL A 69 24.83 -26.56 -108.16
N GLU A 70 24.46 -25.62 -109.05
CA GLU A 70 25.43 -24.77 -109.76
C GLU A 70 26.07 -23.74 -108.82
N ARG A 71 25.32 -23.26 -107.83
CA ARG A 71 25.80 -22.35 -106.78
C ARG A 71 26.74 -23.04 -105.78
N LEU A 72 26.44 -24.30 -105.43
CA LEU A 72 27.28 -25.10 -104.54
C LEU A 72 28.56 -25.58 -105.25
N SER A 73 28.49 -25.88 -106.56
CA SER A 73 29.67 -26.24 -107.35
C SER A 73 30.63 -25.09 -107.61
N SER A 74 30.14 -23.84 -107.56
CA SER A 74 30.94 -22.62 -107.74
C SER A 74 31.45 -22.02 -106.42
N GLN A 75 31.03 -22.56 -105.28
CA GLN A 75 31.54 -22.17 -103.98
C GLN A 75 32.83 -22.91 -103.65
N ASP A 76 33.81 -22.15 -103.15
CA ASP A 76 35.07 -22.70 -102.64
C ASP A 76 34.82 -23.38 -101.28
N LEU A 77 34.62 -24.70 -101.32
CA LEU A 77 34.36 -25.52 -100.14
C LEU A 77 35.63 -25.78 -99.31
N SER A 78 36.80 -25.23 -99.69
CA SER A 78 38.05 -25.40 -98.95
C SER A 78 38.03 -24.78 -97.54
N GLY A 79 37.13 -23.82 -97.29
CA GLY A 79 36.88 -23.23 -95.97
C GLY A 79 35.81 -23.94 -95.14
N VAL A 80 35.10 -24.92 -95.71
CA VAL A 80 34.14 -25.74 -94.96
C VAL A 80 34.93 -26.85 -94.29
N GLN A 81 35.28 -26.63 -93.03
CA GLN A 81 35.86 -27.67 -92.18
C GLN A 81 34.89 -28.85 -92.17
N ALA A 82 35.33 -30.01 -92.69
CA ALA A 82 34.55 -31.23 -92.63
C ALA A 82 34.18 -31.47 -91.17
N LEU A 83 32.88 -31.54 -90.87
CA LEU A 83 32.38 -31.85 -89.54
C LEU A 83 33.04 -33.14 -89.07
N ASN A 84 33.94 -33.02 -88.10
CA ASN A 84 34.64 -34.17 -87.56
C ASN A 84 33.70 -34.81 -86.53
N GLU A 85 33.24 -36.03 -86.79
CA GLU A 85 32.28 -36.73 -85.92
C GLU A 85 32.75 -36.75 -84.45
N SER A 86 34.07 -36.88 -84.24
CA SER A 86 34.69 -36.82 -82.91
C SER A 86 34.49 -35.49 -82.18
N GLU A 87 34.50 -34.35 -82.88
CA GLU A 87 34.29 -33.03 -82.26
C GLU A 87 32.83 -32.83 -81.85
N ILE A 88 31.89 -33.42 -82.62
CA ILE A 88 30.47 -33.43 -82.28
C ILE A 88 30.22 -34.31 -81.06
N GLU A 89 30.82 -35.51 -81.02
CA GLU A 89 30.74 -36.40 -79.87
C GLU A 89 31.29 -35.73 -78.60
N ASP A 90 32.47 -35.11 -78.67
CA ASP A 90 33.08 -34.37 -77.55
C ASP A 90 32.18 -33.22 -77.08
N ALA A 91 31.63 -32.43 -78.01
CA ALA A 91 30.73 -31.33 -77.67
C ALA A 91 29.42 -31.83 -77.03
N ILE A 92 28.89 -32.97 -77.47
CA ILE A 92 27.71 -33.61 -76.88
C ILE A 92 28.04 -34.10 -75.46
N GLU A 93 29.20 -34.72 -75.25
CA GLU A 93 29.62 -35.17 -73.92
C GLU A 93 29.85 -33.99 -72.96
N GLU A 94 30.48 -32.92 -73.43
CA GLU A 94 30.66 -31.69 -72.63
C GLU A 94 29.30 -31.06 -72.29
N LEU A 95 28.37 -30.99 -73.24
CA LEU A 95 27.02 -30.50 -73.02
C LEU A 95 26.26 -31.37 -71.99
N LYS A 96 26.36 -32.70 -72.09
CA LYS A 96 25.77 -33.63 -71.11
C LYS A 96 26.36 -33.42 -69.72
N ARG A 97 27.69 -33.27 -69.62
CA ARG A 97 28.38 -33.01 -68.35
C ARG A 97 27.94 -31.66 -67.74
N SER A 98 27.84 -30.62 -68.56
CA SER A 98 27.36 -29.30 -68.14
C SER A 98 25.90 -29.35 -67.68
N THR A 99 25.04 -30.05 -68.42
CA THR A 99 23.62 -30.23 -68.07
C THR A 99 23.47 -30.94 -66.73
N ALA A 100 24.21 -32.03 -66.51
CA ALA A 100 24.20 -32.75 -65.23
C ALA A 100 24.70 -31.89 -64.06
N ALA A 101 25.71 -31.04 -64.30
CA ALA A 101 26.20 -30.10 -63.28
C ALA A 101 25.16 -29.03 -62.94
N ILE A 102 24.47 -28.47 -63.94
CA ILE A 102 23.39 -27.48 -63.75
C ILE A 102 22.19 -28.09 -63.03
N GLU A 103 21.81 -29.34 -63.35
CA GLU A 103 20.74 -30.06 -62.67
C GLU A 103 21.05 -30.25 -61.19
N LYS A 104 22.27 -30.73 -60.87
CA LYS A 104 22.73 -30.88 -59.49
C LYS A 104 22.73 -29.55 -58.75
N GLN A 105 23.18 -28.47 -59.38
CA GLN A 105 23.16 -27.14 -58.79
C GLN A 105 21.71 -26.68 -58.54
N THR A 106 20.82 -26.88 -59.51
CA THR A 106 19.40 -26.51 -59.39
C THR A 106 18.71 -27.28 -58.27
N GLU A 107 19.00 -28.57 -58.12
CA GLU A 107 18.50 -29.37 -57.00
C GLU A 107 19.02 -28.83 -55.65
N SER A 108 20.32 -28.53 -55.55
CA SER A 108 20.89 -27.96 -54.33
C SER A 108 20.25 -26.60 -53.96
N ILE A 109 20.00 -25.73 -54.94
CA ILE A 109 19.33 -24.44 -54.74
C ILE A 109 17.88 -24.66 -54.30
N ARG A 110 17.16 -25.64 -54.89
CA ARG A 110 15.80 -25.99 -54.46
C ARG A 110 15.76 -26.47 -53.02
N LEU A 111 16.71 -27.31 -52.61
CA LEU A 111 16.83 -27.77 -51.22
C LEU A 111 17.10 -26.60 -50.27
N GLN A 112 18.04 -25.70 -50.63
CA GLN A 112 18.33 -24.50 -49.84
C GLN A 112 17.11 -23.57 -49.75
N GLN A 113 16.41 -23.34 -50.85
CA GLN A 113 15.19 -22.53 -50.88
C GLN A 113 14.11 -23.11 -49.96
N ASN A 114 13.91 -24.43 -49.99
CA ASN A 114 12.95 -25.11 -49.12
C ASN A 114 13.35 -25.03 -47.63
N ALA A 115 14.64 -25.20 -47.33
CA ALA A 115 15.17 -25.04 -45.97
C ALA A 115 14.95 -23.60 -45.45
N MET A 116 15.28 -22.59 -46.26
CA MET A 116 15.05 -21.17 -45.90
C MET A 116 13.56 -20.87 -45.71
N ARG A 117 12.68 -21.35 -46.60
CA ARG A 117 11.23 -21.18 -46.44
C ARG A 117 10.72 -21.81 -45.14
N SER A 118 11.23 -22.98 -44.78
CA SER A 118 10.89 -23.65 -43.52
C SER A 118 11.36 -22.83 -42.31
N LEU A 119 12.59 -22.30 -42.36
CA LEU A 119 13.14 -21.45 -41.30
C LEU A 119 12.33 -20.16 -41.11
N VAL A 120 11.99 -19.45 -42.19
CA VAL A 120 11.15 -18.24 -42.12
C VAL A 120 9.78 -18.55 -41.52
N LYS A 121 9.15 -19.66 -41.93
CA LYS A 121 7.86 -20.10 -41.39
C LYS A 121 7.96 -20.48 -39.90
N ASN A 122 9.08 -21.07 -39.47
CA ASN A 122 9.30 -21.42 -38.07
C ASN A 122 9.56 -20.16 -37.23
N GLU A 123 10.37 -19.23 -37.73
CA GLU A 123 10.63 -17.96 -37.07
C GLU A 123 9.35 -17.14 -36.89
N GLN A 124 8.51 -17.07 -37.92
CA GLN A 124 7.22 -16.40 -37.83
C GLN A 124 6.34 -17.01 -36.73
N ARG A 125 6.23 -18.36 -36.70
CA ARG A 125 5.50 -19.05 -35.63
C ARG A 125 6.09 -18.80 -34.24
N ALA A 126 7.42 -18.79 -34.12
CA ALA A 126 8.09 -18.50 -32.86
C ALA A 126 7.87 -17.04 -32.41
N ARG A 127 7.85 -16.08 -33.35
CA ARG A 127 7.54 -14.68 -33.08
C ARG A 127 6.09 -14.51 -32.61
N GLU A 128 5.14 -15.17 -33.27
CA GLU A 128 3.72 -15.16 -32.88
C GLU A 128 3.49 -15.81 -31.50
N ALA A 129 4.15 -16.94 -31.22
CA ALA A 129 4.10 -17.58 -29.91
C ALA A 129 4.70 -16.69 -28.81
N ARG A 130 5.81 -16.01 -29.09
CA ARG A 130 6.40 -15.04 -28.15
C ARG A 130 5.47 -13.84 -27.94
N ALA A 131 4.94 -13.26 -29.00
CA ALA A 131 4.05 -12.10 -28.92
C ALA A 131 2.75 -12.41 -28.14
N SER A 132 2.16 -13.59 -28.34
CA SER A 132 0.98 -14.03 -27.58
C SER A 132 1.32 -14.29 -26.12
N SER A 133 2.45 -14.93 -25.82
CA SER A 133 2.90 -15.14 -24.44
C SER A 133 3.21 -13.82 -23.72
N THR A 134 3.89 -12.87 -24.36
CA THR A 134 4.18 -11.56 -23.76
C THR A 134 2.89 -10.75 -23.57
N ALA A 135 1.96 -10.78 -24.52
CA ALA A 135 0.66 -10.13 -24.37
C ALA A 135 -0.15 -10.72 -23.20
N ALA A 136 -0.15 -12.06 -23.04
CA ALA A 136 -0.80 -12.71 -21.91
C ALA A 136 -0.15 -12.31 -20.57
N GLN A 137 1.18 -12.25 -20.52
CA GLN A 137 1.91 -11.81 -19.33
C GLN A 137 1.63 -10.34 -18.98
N HIS A 138 1.63 -9.45 -19.98
CA HIS A 138 1.28 -8.04 -19.79
C HIS A 138 -0.15 -7.87 -19.29
N ARG A 139 -1.09 -8.64 -19.83
CA ARG A 139 -2.49 -8.63 -19.36
C ARG A 139 -2.58 -9.07 -17.91
N LYS A 140 -1.94 -10.18 -17.53
CA LYS A 140 -1.91 -10.66 -16.15
C LYS A 140 -1.30 -9.62 -15.20
N TRP A 141 -0.16 -9.03 -15.58
CA TRP A 141 0.45 -7.96 -14.80
C TRP A 141 -0.45 -6.73 -14.64
N SER A 142 -1.16 -6.34 -15.71
CA SER A 142 -2.12 -5.24 -15.67
C SER A 142 -3.29 -5.54 -14.73
N GLU A 143 -3.83 -6.75 -14.78
CA GLU A 143 -4.90 -7.22 -13.89
C GLU A 143 -4.44 -7.24 -12.42
N GLU A 144 -3.26 -7.79 -12.14
CA GLU A 144 -2.67 -7.81 -10.80
C GLU A 144 -2.39 -6.39 -10.28
N SER A 145 -1.81 -5.51 -11.11
CA SER A 145 -1.58 -4.12 -10.77
C SER A 145 -2.88 -3.39 -10.45
N ALA A 146 -3.91 -3.57 -11.28
CA ALA A 146 -5.22 -2.97 -11.04
C ALA A 146 -5.88 -3.48 -9.75
N GLN A 147 -5.74 -4.78 -9.46
CA GLN A 147 -6.23 -5.37 -8.22
C GLN A 147 -5.51 -4.79 -6.99
N VAL A 148 -4.18 -4.68 -7.03
CA VAL A 148 -3.39 -4.07 -5.95
C VAL A 148 -3.78 -2.60 -5.77
N SER A 149 -3.91 -1.83 -6.85
CA SER A 149 -4.36 -0.43 -6.78
C SER A 149 -5.75 -0.30 -6.15
N LYS A 150 -6.69 -1.20 -6.47
CA LYS A 150 -8.02 -1.23 -5.85
C LYS A 150 -7.93 -1.52 -4.35
N ALA A 151 -7.12 -2.51 -3.95
CA ALA A 151 -6.94 -2.85 -2.54
C ALA A 151 -6.30 -1.70 -1.74
N ILE A 152 -5.34 -0.97 -2.35
CA ILE A 152 -4.75 0.24 -1.76
C ILE A 152 -5.82 1.32 -1.58
N GLU A 153 -6.64 1.57 -2.61
CA GLU A 153 -7.70 2.58 -2.53
C GLU A 153 -8.73 2.21 -1.44
N GLU A 154 -9.17 0.96 -1.39
CA GLU A 154 -10.11 0.47 -0.37
C GLU A 154 -9.53 0.60 1.05
N LEU A 155 -8.26 0.20 1.25
CA LEU A 155 -7.60 0.36 2.55
C LEU A 155 -7.43 1.84 2.90
N SER A 156 -7.09 2.69 1.94
CA SER A 156 -6.97 4.13 2.17
C SER A 156 -8.30 4.78 2.55
N GLN A 157 -9.40 4.35 1.92
CA GLN A 157 -10.75 4.79 2.26
C GLN A 157 -11.12 4.29 3.66
N ASN A 158 -10.85 3.03 3.98
CA ASN A 158 -11.07 2.48 5.32
C ASN A 158 -10.32 3.28 6.39
N LEU A 159 -9.04 3.58 6.17
CA LEU A 159 -8.25 4.42 7.07
C LEU A 159 -8.82 5.82 7.21
N ARG A 160 -9.29 6.45 6.12
CA ARG A 160 -9.96 7.76 6.18
C ARG A 160 -11.25 7.70 7.00
N TYR A 161 -12.04 6.64 6.85
CA TYR A 161 -13.24 6.44 7.66
C TYR A 161 -12.91 6.24 9.13
N GLN A 162 -11.90 5.44 9.46
CA GLN A 162 -11.44 5.24 10.83
C GLN A 162 -10.91 6.54 11.46
N ILE A 163 -10.15 7.34 10.71
CA ILE A 163 -9.68 8.65 11.18
C ILE A 163 -10.87 9.58 11.44
N SER A 164 -11.82 9.67 10.51
CA SER A 164 -13.01 10.50 10.68
C SER A 164 -13.87 10.06 11.87
N ASP A 165 -14.02 8.76 12.09
CA ASP A 165 -14.77 8.20 13.21
C ASP A 165 -14.07 8.50 14.54
N LEU A 166 -12.74 8.31 14.61
CA LEU A 166 -11.93 8.67 15.78
C LEU A 166 -11.98 10.18 16.06
N GLU A 167 -11.91 11.03 15.04
CA GLU A 167 -12.07 12.48 15.19
C GLU A 167 -13.45 12.86 15.72
N GLN A 168 -14.51 12.19 15.25
CA GLN A 168 -15.86 12.40 15.76
C GLN A 168 -15.98 11.93 17.22
N HIS A 169 -15.45 10.75 17.55
CA HIS A 169 -15.39 10.24 18.92
C HIS A 169 -14.62 11.18 19.84
N MET A 170 -13.50 11.73 19.39
CA MET A 170 -12.72 12.72 20.13
C MET A 170 -13.53 13.99 20.38
N LYS A 171 -14.21 14.54 19.37
CA LYS A 171 -15.07 15.73 19.54
C LYS A 171 -16.20 15.47 20.53
N VAL A 172 -16.87 14.32 20.44
CA VAL A 172 -17.92 13.94 21.38
C VAL A 172 -17.32 13.82 22.79
N SER A 173 -16.22 13.10 22.96
CA SER A 173 -15.53 12.97 24.24
C SER A 173 -15.13 14.33 24.81
N GLU A 174 -14.60 15.24 23.99
CA GLU A 174 -14.22 16.59 24.39
C GLU A 174 -15.44 17.39 24.88
N THR A 175 -16.57 17.34 24.16
CA THR A 175 -17.80 18.01 24.59
C THR A 175 -18.35 17.43 25.89
N THR A 176 -18.34 16.10 26.04
CA THR A 176 -18.79 15.46 27.29
C THR A 176 -17.88 15.83 28.46
N ALA A 177 -16.55 15.83 28.27
CA ALA A 177 -15.60 16.24 29.29
C ALA A 177 -15.84 17.70 29.70
N LYS A 178 -15.98 18.62 28.74
CA LYS A 178 -16.31 20.02 29.00
C LYS A 178 -17.60 20.16 29.80
N GLN A 179 -18.66 19.45 29.40
CA GLN A 179 -19.94 19.48 30.10
C GLN A 179 -19.84 18.93 31.53
N THR A 180 -19.08 17.85 31.75
CA THR A 180 -18.86 17.32 33.11
C THR A 180 -18.08 18.29 33.98
N VAL A 181 -17.03 18.92 33.45
CA VAL A 181 -16.24 19.93 34.17
C VAL A 181 -17.11 21.15 34.50
N GLU A 182 -17.89 21.65 33.56
CA GLU A 182 -18.83 22.76 33.80
C GLU A 182 -19.87 22.39 34.86
N THR A 183 -20.40 21.17 34.83
CA THR A 183 -21.35 20.69 35.85
C THR A 183 -20.71 20.64 37.24
N ILE A 184 -19.46 20.18 37.36
CA ILE A 184 -18.72 20.15 38.62
C ILE A 184 -18.46 21.57 39.12
N LEU A 185 -17.90 22.44 38.27
CA LEU A 185 -17.61 23.84 38.64
C LEU A 185 -18.86 24.59 39.08
N THR A 186 -19.98 24.42 38.37
CA THR A 186 -21.24 25.06 38.79
C THR A 186 -21.83 24.46 40.07
N ALA A 187 -21.55 23.20 40.40
CA ALA A 187 -21.92 22.61 41.69
C ALA A 187 -21.05 23.18 42.82
N ASP A 188 -19.75 23.32 42.59
CA ASP A 188 -18.80 23.92 43.53
C ASP A 188 -19.14 25.39 43.78
N ASP A 189 -19.45 26.17 42.75
CA ASP A 189 -19.88 27.57 42.90
C ASP A 189 -21.14 27.70 43.76
N LYS A 190 -22.11 26.78 43.61
CA LYS A 190 -23.31 26.75 44.46
C LYS A 190 -22.97 26.40 45.91
N LEU A 191 -22.04 25.46 46.11
CA LEU A 191 -21.57 25.09 47.44
C LEU A 191 -20.87 26.29 48.09
N LEU A 192 -19.94 26.94 47.40
CA LEU A 192 -19.24 28.13 47.89
C LEU A 192 -20.22 29.27 48.21
N ALA A 193 -21.21 29.51 47.35
CA ALA A 193 -22.26 30.50 47.64
C ALA A 193 -23.07 30.13 48.89
N SER A 194 -23.37 28.85 49.11
CA SER A 194 -24.06 28.38 50.32
C SER A 194 -23.20 28.53 51.58
N LEU A 195 -21.89 28.27 51.49
CA LEU A 195 -20.95 28.48 52.59
C LEU A 195 -20.77 29.97 52.89
N GLN A 196 -20.70 30.82 51.87
CA GLN A 196 -20.62 32.26 52.07
C GLN A 196 -21.88 32.79 52.75
N LYS A 197 -23.05 32.30 52.36
CA LYS A 197 -24.31 32.63 53.03
C LYS A 197 -24.29 32.17 54.50
N LEU A 198 -23.86 30.93 54.75
CA LEU A 198 -23.75 30.41 56.12
C LEU A 198 -22.74 31.21 56.95
N ALA A 199 -21.62 31.62 56.36
CA ALA A 199 -20.61 32.45 57.00
C ALA A 199 -21.12 33.87 57.29
N ALA A 200 -21.99 34.42 56.43
CA ALA A 200 -22.65 35.70 56.69
C ALA A 200 -23.75 35.59 57.77
N ASP A 201 -24.42 34.44 57.86
CA ASP A 201 -25.46 34.16 58.86
C ASP A 201 -24.87 33.76 60.24
N LEU A 202 -23.64 33.23 60.28
CA LEU A 202 -22.87 33.10 61.51
C LEU A 202 -22.36 34.49 61.91
N ASP A 203 -23.05 35.13 62.86
CA ASP A 203 -22.51 36.30 63.56
C ASP A 203 -21.07 35.97 64.02
N PRO A 204 -20.08 36.88 63.80
CA PRO A 204 -18.77 36.69 64.37
C PRO A 204 -18.96 36.49 65.87
N ILE A 205 -18.37 35.43 66.43
CA ILE A 205 -18.31 35.20 67.87
C ILE A 205 -18.04 36.55 68.51
N ASN A 206 -19.03 37.04 69.27
CA ASN A 206 -19.10 38.42 69.70
C ASN A 206 -17.82 38.70 70.51
N THR A 207 -16.81 39.33 69.90
CA THR A 207 -15.50 39.55 70.55
C THR A 207 -15.68 40.34 71.84
N GLU A 208 -16.72 41.17 71.87
CA GLU A 208 -17.22 41.89 73.04
C GLU A 208 -17.62 40.94 74.20
N ASP A 209 -18.23 39.78 73.93
CA ASP A 209 -18.59 38.80 74.96
C ASP A 209 -17.33 38.16 75.58
N ILE A 210 -16.28 37.91 74.78
CA ILE A 210 -15.01 37.37 75.28
C ILE A 210 -14.27 38.41 76.14
N GLU A 211 -14.21 39.66 75.67
CA GLU A 211 -13.57 40.76 76.38
C GLU A 211 -14.30 41.11 77.67
N THR A 212 -15.64 41.17 77.65
CA THR A 212 -16.46 41.40 78.85
C THR A 212 -16.30 40.28 79.87
N MET A 213 -16.21 39.01 79.45
CA MET A 213 -15.93 37.89 80.36
C MET A 213 -14.56 37.99 81.01
N SER A 214 -13.53 38.32 80.23
CA SER A 214 -12.17 38.54 80.75
C SER A 214 -12.19 39.67 81.80
N ARG A 215 -12.90 40.77 81.50
CA ARG A 215 -13.04 41.90 82.40
C ARG A 215 -13.78 41.56 83.69
N ILE A 216 -14.86 40.77 83.62
CA ILE A 216 -15.62 40.32 84.80
C ILE A 216 -14.75 39.45 85.70
N LYS A 217 -13.95 38.53 85.12
CA LYS A 217 -12.99 37.72 85.89
C LYS A 217 -11.96 38.60 86.60
N GLU A 218 -11.35 39.56 85.90
CA GLU A 218 -10.37 40.48 86.49
C GLU A 218 -10.97 41.30 87.65
N LEU A 219 -12.17 41.86 87.45
CA LEU A 219 -12.86 42.64 88.48
C LEU A 219 -13.24 41.79 89.69
N SER A 220 -13.68 40.54 89.49
CA SER A 220 -13.98 39.61 90.59
C SER A 220 -12.73 39.26 91.41
N ALA A 221 -11.59 39.02 90.76
CA ALA A 221 -10.33 38.76 91.44
C ALA A 221 -9.85 39.98 92.26
N ARG A 222 -10.00 41.19 91.70
CA ARG A 222 -9.67 42.44 92.41
C ARG A 222 -10.61 42.66 93.62
N LEU A 223 -11.89 42.35 93.47
CA LEU A 223 -12.86 42.43 94.57
C LEU A 223 -12.49 41.47 95.70
N ILE A 224 -12.19 40.20 95.38
CA ILE A 224 -11.74 39.20 96.37
C ILE A 224 -10.52 39.73 97.13
N LYS A 225 -9.49 40.20 96.42
CA LYS A 225 -8.28 40.75 97.05
C LYS A 225 -8.59 41.87 98.04
N HIS A 226 -9.35 42.89 97.63
CA HIS A 226 -9.69 44.01 98.50
C HIS A 226 -10.59 43.61 99.68
N THR A 227 -11.50 42.65 99.49
CA THR A 227 -12.34 42.16 100.59
C THR A 227 -11.52 41.41 101.63
N VAL A 228 -10.57 40.57 101.20
CA VAL A 228 -9.66 39.85 102.11
C VAL A 228 -8.76 40.85 102.85
N GLU A 229 -8.12 41.78 102.15
CA GLU A 229 -7.30 42.83 102.76
C GLU A 229 -8.10 43.68 103.75
N GLY A 230 -9.34 44.06 103.40
CA GLY A 230 -10.24 44.84 104.26
C GLY A 230 -10.68 44.09 105.52
N ILE A 231 -11.00 42.79 105.42
CA ILE A 231 -11.36 41.98 106.58
C ILE A 231 -10.13 41.76 107.48
N ARG A 232 -8.96 41.49 106.90
CA ARG A 232 -7.70 41.32 107.64
C ARG A 232 -7.30 42.58 108.41
N THR A 233 -7.29 43.73 107.73
CA THR A 233 -6.98 45.02 108.39
C THR A 233 -7.99 45.39 109.47
N ARG A 234 -9.27 45.02 109.30
CA ARG A 234 -10.29 45.18 110.35
C ARG A 234 -10.04 44.27 111.55
N LEU A 235 -9.64 43.02 111.34
CA LEU A 235 -9.26 42.09 112.40
C LEU A 235 -8.01 42.57 113.14
N ASP A 236 -6.95 42.96 112.42
CA ASP A 236 -5.73 43.52 113.01
C ASP A 236 -6.04 44.73 113.88
N ARG A 237 -6.91 45.62 113.40
CA ARG A 237 -7.37 46.78 114.16
C ARG A 237 -8.11 46.38 115.44
N ILE A 238 -9.07 45.45 115.35
CA ILE A 238 -9.84 44.99 116.52
C ILE A 238 -8.91 44.31 117.53
N TYR A 239 -7.95 43.53 117.07
CA TYR A 239 -6.94 42.90 117.91
C TYR A 239 -6.08 43.93 118.66
N LEU A 240 -5.60 44.96 117.96
CA LEU A 240 -4.83 46.05 118.58
C LEU A 240 -5.69 46.90 119.55
N GLU A 241 -6.95 47.18 119.21
CA GLU A 241 -7.90 47.87 120.11
C GLU A 241 -8.22 47.04 121.36
N ALA A 242 -8.34 45.71 121.23
CA ALA A 242 -8.53 44.79 122.34
C ALA A 242 -7.30 44.73 123.26
N LEU A 243 -6.08 44.66 122.69
CA LEU A 243 -4.83 44.75 123.45
C LEU A 243 -4.71 46.08 124.21
N GLN A 244 -5.09 47.20 123.58
CA GLN A 244 -5.02 48.52 124.19
C GLN A 244 -6.01 48.68 125.35
N SER A 245 -7.17 48.03 125.28
CA SER A 245 -8.20 48.04 126.33
C SER A 245 -7.91 47.06 127.49
N SER A 246 -7.09 46.03 127.27
CA SER A 246 -6.70 45.03 128.29
C SER A 246 -5.55 45.47 129.23
N ASN A 247 -5.01 46.68 129.08
CA ASN A 247 -3.89 47.25 129.85
C ASN A 247 -4.16 47.49 131.37
N ILE A 248 -5.16 46.87 131.98
CA ILE A 248 -5.56 47.13 133.39
C ILE A 248 -5.54 45.89 134.30
N THR A 249 -5.48 44.66 133.81
CA THR A 249 -5.36 43.47 134.70
C THR A 249 -4.49 42.38 134.10
N ALA A 250 -3.19 42.43 134.37
CA ALA A 250 -2.28 41.33 134.15
C ALA A 250 -2.32 40.40 135.37
N ASP A 251 -3.13 39.35 135.32
CA ASP A 251 -2.84 38.09 135.99
C ASP A 251 -3.61 36.94 135.31
N ASP A 252 -2.83 35.97 134.80
CA ASP A 252 -3.14 34.54 134.67
C ASP A 252 -4.05 33.95 133.55
N ASN A 253 -4.07 34.48 132.32
CA ASN A 253 -4.75 33.81 131.18
C ASN A 253 -3.83 33.56 129.96
N ASN A 254 -2.61 33.05 130.16
CA ASN A 254 -1.70 32.73 129.05
C ASN A 254 -2.26 31.66 128.09
N GLN A 255 -3.02 30.69 128.60
CA GLN A 255 -3.61 29.63 127.76
C GLN A 255 -4.76 30.17 126.89
N GLU A 256 -5.66 30.98 127.45
CA GLU A 256 -6.78 31.57 126.72
C GLU A 256 -6.31 32.53 125.61
N ASN A 257 -5.24 33.29 125.85
CA ASN A 257 -4.64 34.14 124.81
C ASN A 257 -4.01 33.32 123.68
N GLN A 258 -3.39 32.17 124.00
CA GLN A 258 -2.86 31.26 122.98
C GLN A 258 -3.97 30.61 122.16
N ASP A 259 -5.04 30.15 122.82
CA ASP A 259 -6.20 29.55 122.16
C ASP A 259 -6.90 30.57 121.22
N LEU A 260 -7.04 31.83 121.65
CA LEU A 260 -7.57 32.92 120.80
C LEU A 260 -6.65 33.28 119.63
N GLN A 261 -5.32 33.19 119.81
CA GLN A 261 -4.36 33.40 118.74
C GLN A 261 -4.45 32.29 117.69
N ASP A 262 -4.59 31.04 118.12
CA ASP A 262 -4.77 29.89 117.24
C ASP A 262 -6.12 29.97 116.48
N GLU A 263 -7.20 30.41 117.15
CA GLU A 263 -8.49 30.68 116.52
C GLU A 263 -8.42 31.82 115.49
N LEU A 264 -7.66 32.88 115.78
CA LEU A 264 -7.44 34.00 114.87
C LEU A 264 -6.63 33.57 113.64
N GLU A 265 -5.59 32.76 113.81
CA GLU A 265 -4.81 32.19 112.71
C GLU A 265 -5.67 31.27 111.83
N SER A 266 -6.52 30.45 112.46
CA SER A 266 -7.54 29.65 111.76
C SER A 266 -8.48 30.56 110.94
N LEU A 267 -8.99 31.64 111.54
CA LEU A 267 -9.86 32.60 110.84
C LEU A 267 -9.14 33.27 109.67
N TYR A 268 -7.87 33.66 109.81
CA TYR A 268 -7.07 34.24 108.73
C TYR A 268 -6.91 33.32 107.52
N SER A 269 -6.87 32.01 107.75
CA SER A 269 -6.79 30.98 106.72
C SER A 269 -8.14 30.79 105.98
N GLU A 270 -9.26 31.04 106.66
CA GLU A 270 -10.61 30.83 106.12
C GLU A 270 -11.18 32.05 105.34
N ILE A 271 -10.71 33.27 105.63
CA ILE A 271 -11.20 34.50 104.97
C ILE A 271 -11.06 34.45 103.44
N LEU A 272 -9.94 33.94 102.92
CA LEU A 272 -9.69 33.90 101.46
C LEU A 272 -10.63 32.91 100.74
N PRO A 273 -10.74 31.64 101.16
CA PRO A 273 -11.71 30.70 100.59
C PRO A 273 -13.16 31.20 100.60
N VAL A 274 -13.60 31.83 101.70
CA VAL A 274 -14.99 32.32 101.82
C VAL A 274 -15.22 33.54 100.92
N ALA A 275 -14.27 34.47 100.85
CA ALA A 275 -14.36 35.62 99.95
C ALA A 275 -14.39 35.20 98.47
N GLN A 276 -13.58 34.20 98.11
CA GLN A 276 -13.58 33.63 96.77
C GLN A 276 -14.93 33.00 96.44
N MET A 277 -15.45 32.12 97.30
CA MET A 277 -16.74 31.46 97.09
C MET A 277 -17.89 32.47 96.98
N SER A 278 -17.88 33.52 97.81
CA SER A 278 -18.89 34.59 97.77
C SER A 278 -18.83 35.39 96.47
N ALA A 279 -17.63 35.79 96.02
CA ALA A 279 -17.48 36.55 94.78
C ALA A 279 -17.82 35.72 93.54
N GLU A 280 -17.45 34.44 93.54
CA GLU A 280 -17.82 33.50 92.46
C GLU A 280 -19.34 33.30 92.39
N GLN A 281 -20.00 33.12 93.53
CA GLN A 281 -21.44 32.89 93.58
C GLN A 281 -22.26 34.14 93.21
N GLN A 282 -21.83 35.33 93.64
CA GLN A 282 -22.59 36.57 93.43
C GLN A 282 -22.35 37.21 92.07
N PHE A 283 -21.14 37.09 91.50
CA PHE A 283 -20.77 37.84 90.30
C PHE A 283 -20.39 36.95 89.12
N LEU A 284 -19.53 35.94 89.33
CA LEU A 284 -18.99 35.13 88.24
C LEU A 284 -20.03 34.14 87.68
N GLN A 285 -20.72 33.41 88.55
CA GLN A 285 -21.73 32.41 88.17
C GLN A 285 -22.94 33.03 87.45
N PRO A 286 -23.52 34.15 87.92
CA PRO A 286 -24.62 34.79 87.19
C PRO A 286 -24.21 35.32 85.82
N ALA A 287 -23.01 35.92 85.70
CA ALA A 287 -22.48 36.42 84.43
C ALA A 287 -22.26 35.28 83.41
N LEU A 288 -21.72 34.14 83.85
CA LEU A 288 -21.56 32.96 83.00
C LEU A 288 -22.89 32.43 82.49
N ARG A 289 -23.94 32.40 83.33
CA ARG A 289 -25.27 31.94 82.91
C ARG A 289 -25.92 32.87 81.90
N THR A 290 -25.81 34.19 82.07
CA THR A 290 -26.40 35.14 81.13
C THR A 290 -25.72 35.08 79.77
N MET A 291 -24.39 34.90 79.75
CA MET A 291 -23.62 34.69 78.53
C MET A 291 -23.91 33.35 77.84
N ALA A 292 -24.04 32.26 78.60
CA ALA A 292 -24.44 30.97 78.03
C ALA A 292 -25.86 30.99 77.45
N ALA A 293 -26.76 31.77 78.05
CA ALA A 293 -28.12 31.95 77.55
C ALA A 293 -28.18 32.83 76.28
N SER A 294 -27.28 33.80 76.11
CA SER A 294 -27.19 34.59 74.87
C SER A 294 -26.57 33.76 73.74
N SER A 295 -25.50 33.01 74.02
CA SER A 295 -24.87 32.15 73.02
C SER A 295 -25.79 31.00 72.55
N GLY A 296 -26.57 30.42 73.47
CA GLY A 296 -27.58 29.40 73.13
C GLY A 296 -28.67 29.93 72.17
N LYS A 297 -29.11 31.18 72.34
CA LYS A 297 -30.08 31.83 71.44
C LYS A 297 -29.47 32.12 70.06
N SER A 298 -28.20 32.49 69.99
CA SER A 298 -27.48 32.67 68.73
C SER A 298 -27.29 31.34 68.00
N GLN A 299 -26.99 30.27 68.74
CA GLN A 299 -26.85 28.93 68.17
C GLN A 299 -28.19 28.35 67.68
N GLU A 300 -29.29 28.61 68.37
CA GLU A 300 -30.64 28.23 67.92
C GLU A 300 -31.04 28.97 66.62
N ARG A 301 -30.64 30.23 66.46
CA ARG A 301 -30.79 30.98 65.20
C ARG A 301 -29.93 30.37 64.07
N ALA A 302 -28.69 29.98 64.36
CA ALA A 302 -27.81 29.33 63.38
C ALA A 302 -28.35 27.96 62.94
N VAL A 303 -28.86 27.14 63.86
CA VAL A 303 -29.50 25.85 63.53
C VAL A 303 -30.74 26.05 62.64
N LYS A 304 -31.56 27.07 62.95
CA LYS A 304 -32.74 27.41 62.13
C LYS A 304 -32.37 27.93 60.73
N ALA A 305 -31.21 28.59 60.58
CA ALA A 305 -30.68 28.99 59.28
C ALA A 305 -30.18 27.78 58.46
N VAL A 306 -29.57 26.78 59.10
CA VAL A 306 -29.15 25.50 58.48
C VAL A 306 -30.34 24.63 58.06
N GLU A 307 -31.52 24.81 58.67
CA GLU A 307 -32.75 24.11 58.27
C GLU A 307 -33.40 24.74 57.02
N TYR A 308 -33.15 26.02 56.74
CA TYR A 308 -33.74 26.78 55.62
C TYR A 308 -33.30 26.42 54.18
N PRO A 309 -32.14 25.80 53.87
CA PRO A 309 -31.81 25.37 52.52
C PRO A 309 -32.53 24.07 52.09
N THR A 310 -33.31 23.42 52.97
CA THR A 310 -33.99 22.15 52.63
C THR A 310 -35.40 22.31 52.05
N LYS A 311 -35.96 23.53 52.02
CA LYS A 311 -37.30 23.74 51.45
C LYS A 311 -37.19 24.15 49.97
N PRO A 312 -37.63 23.31 49.01
CA PRO A 312 -37.53 23.63 47.60
C PRO A 312 -38.43 24.84 47.26
N ALA A 313 -37.90 25.77 46.48
CA ALA A 313 -38.62 26.93 45.99
C ALA A 313 -39.83 26.50 45.13
N PRO A 314 -40.99 27.16 45.25
CA PRO A 314 -42.17 26.86 44.43
C PRO A 314 -41.91 27.19 42.95
N PRO A 315 -42.53 26.45 42.01
CA PRO A 315 -42.27 26.58 40.58
C PRO A 315 -42.69 27.97 40.06
N LYS A 316 -41.82 28.58 39.26
CA LYS A 316 -42.09 29.86 38.58
C LYS A 316 -43.22 29.70 37.55
N PRO A 317 -44.11 30.69 37.39
CA PRO A 317 -45.19 30.64 36.41
C PRO A 317 -44.66 30.75 34.98
N VAL A 318 -45.24 29.93 34.11
CA VAL A 318 -45.00 29.84 32.66
C VAL A 318 -45.40 31.16 31.99
N PRO A 319 -44.58 31.73 31.07
CA PRO A 319 -44.99 32.90 30.32
C PRO A 319 -46.04 32.54 29.28
N THR A 320 -47.21 33.16 29.42
CA THR A 320 -48.34 33.09 28.49
C THR A 320 -47.91 33.57 27.11
N THR A 321 -47.93 32.66 26.14
CA THR A 321 -47.97 32.98 24.71
C THR A 321 -49.20 33.83 24.41
N MET A 322 -49.02 34.95 23.74
CA MET A 322 -50.08 35.72 23.08
C MET A 322 -49.68 35.94 21.61
N PRO A 323 -50.67 36.05 20.72
CA PRO A 323 -50.72 35.39 19.41
C PRO A 323 -49.94 36.06 18.27
#